data_AF-A0A2N2TJM5-F1
#
_entry.id   AF-A0A2N2TJM5-F1
#
_cell.length_a   1.000
_cell.length_b   1.000
_cell.length_c   1.000
_cell.angle_alpha   90.00
_cell.angle_beta   90.00
_cell.angle_gamma   90.00
#
_symmetry.space_group_name_H-M   'P 1'
#
loop_
_entity.id
_entity.type
_entity.pdbx_description
1 polymer ?
#
loop_
_entity_poly.entity_id
_entity_poly.type
_entity_poly.pdbx_seq_one_letter_code
_entity_poly.pdbx_strand_id
1 'polypeptide(L)'
;MASIPKKVAERLIAGIKRYQPILVAAKARDVGEADTVTIIKDMLSDVFGYDKYTDLTSEYSIRGTYCDLATKIDGVLQTLIEVKAIGLDLKDQHVKQAVDYAANQGVEWVLLTNGMCWRVFRLTFAKPIDHELVVDIDFSTLNSRSEHDLELIYLWCKEGWQRSVLGEYHTQRQALSRFFVGAMLQTNPVLEVIRRELRRVSPDVRIDIDQIKDVLLSEVIKREVIEGEKAEEARKKIAKAAAKALRASNSKVSGKEPDVVSAPTTDSSV
;
A
#
# COMPACT_ATOMS: atom_id res chain seq x y z
N MET A 1 -0.57 -11.44 -6.58
CA MET A 1 0.13 -10.15 -6.60
C MET A 1 0.84 -10.02 -7.94
N ALA A 2 1.64 -8.97 -8.18
CA ALA A 2 2.42 -8.88 -9.42
C ALA A 2 3.36 -10.10 -9.54
N SER A 3 3.37 -10.76 -10.69
CA SER A 3 4.28 -11.89 -10.95
C SER A 3 5.73 -11.44 -10.81
N ILE A 4 6.50 -12.10 -9.93
CA ILE A 4 7.92 -11.82 -9.73
C ILE A 4 8.69 -12.32 -10.96
N PRO A 5 9.50 -11.48 -11.63
CA PRO A 5 10.35 -11.95 -12.72
C PRO A 5 11.35 -13.01 -12.23
N LYS A 6 11.58 -14.07 -13.02
CA LYS A 6 12.47 -15.19 -12.63
C LYS A 6 13.85 -14.74 -12.13
N LYS A 7 14.49 -13.80 -12.83
CA LYS A 7 15.80 -13.24 -12.43
C LYS A 7 15.76 -12.56 -11.06
N VAL A 8 14.65 -11.88 -10.74
CA VAL A 8 14.46 -11.23 -9.43
C VAL A 8 14.25 -12.29 -8.36
N ALA A 9 13.42 -13.30 -8.61
CA ALA A 9 13.22 -14.40 -7.68
C ALA A 9 14.54 -15.12 -7.34
N GLU A 10 15.36 -15.44 -8.34
CA GLU A 10 16.68 -16.05 -8.14
C GLU A 10 17.60 -15.16 -7.28
N ARG A 11 17.63 -13.84 -7.53
CA ARG A 11 18.37 -12.87 -6.71
C ARG A 11 17.90 -12.84 -5.27
N LEU A 12 16.58 -12.80 -5.05
CA LEU A 12 15.99 -12.79 -3.71
C LEU A 12 16.34 -14.05 -2.93
N ILE A 13 16.24 -15.22 -3.55
CA ILE A 13 16.60 -16.51 -2.94
C ILE A 13 18.07 -16.52 -2.53
N ALA A 14 18.96 -16.09 -3.41
CA ALA A 14 20.39 -16.00 -3.11
C ALA A 14 20.68 -14.97 -2.00
N GLY A 15 20.01 -13.81 -2.05
CA GLY A 15 20.11 -12.73 -1.09
C GLY A 15 19.73 -13.17 0.32
N ILE A 16 18.56 -13.81 0.50
CA ILE A 16 18.11 -14.32 1.80
C ILE A 16 19.16 -15.27 2.38
N LYS A 17 19.58 -16.28 1.60
CA LYS A 17 20.56 -17.29 2.05
C LYS A 17 21.91 -16.70 2.43
N ARG A 18 22.33 -15.64 1.74
CA ARG A 18 23.61 -14.96 2.01
C ARG A 18 23.52 -14.05 3.23
N TYR A 19 22.48 -13.23 3.34
CA TYR A 19 22.43 -12.16 4.32
C TYR A 19 21.88 -12.58 5.68
N GLN A 20 21.01 -13.59 5.77
CA GLN A 20 20.57 -14.11 7.07
C GLN A 20 21.73 -14.49 8.00
N PRO A 21 22.70 -15.34 7.61
CA PRO A 21 23.82 -15.67 8.50
C PRO A 21 24.73 -14.47 8.81
N ILE A 22 24.88 -13.52 7.88
CA ILE A 22 25.66 -12.28 8.10
C ILE A 22 25.01 -11.44 9.20
N LEU A 23 23.70 -11.23 9.11
CA LEU A 23 22.93 -10.47 10.08
C LEU A 23 22.93 -11.13 11.46
N VAL A 24 22.76 -12.46 11.51
CA VAL A 24 22.83 -13.22 12.77
C VAL A 24 24.20 -13.06 13.43
N ALA A 25 25.29 -13.18 12.66
CA ALA A 25 26.65 -13.00 13.18
C ALA A 25 26.94 -11.55 13.61
N ALA A 26 26.47 -10.57 12.85
CA ALA A 26 26.60 -9.16 13.20
C ALA A 26 25.81 -8.82 14.48
N LYS A 27 24.60 -9.37 14.65
CA LYS A 27 23.81 -9.24 15.87
C LYS A 27 24.49 -9.89 17.08
N ALA A 28 25.07 -11.08 16.90
CA ALA A 28 25.79 -11.77 17.96
C ALA A 28 27.04 -11.01 18.45
N ARG A 29 27.63 -10.17 17.59
CA ARG A 29 28.75 -9.29 17.94
C ARG A 29 28.31 -7.89 18.42
N ASP A 30 27.01 -7.63 18.45
CA ASP A 30 26.42 -6.33 18.82
C ASP A 30 27.05 -5.15 18.07
N VAL A 31 27.15 -5.26 16.74
CA VAL A 31 27.79 -4.21 15.93
C VAL A 31 26.97 -2.90 15.95
N GLY A 32 27.69 -1.78 15.85
CA GLY A 32 27.09 -0.45 15.89
C GLY A 32 26.28 -0.08 14.65
N GLU A 33 25.68 1.11 14.68
CA GLU A 33 24.86 1.65 13.59
C GLU A 33 25.63 1.78 12.27
N ALA A 34 26.86 2.29 12.30
CA ALA A 34 27.69 2.46 11.09
C ALA A 34 28.00 1.12 10.37
N ASP A 35 28.30 0.07 11.12
CA ASP A 35 28.49 -1.27 10.57
C ASP A 35 27.18 -1.83 10.01
N THR A 36 26.07 -1.59 10.71
CA THR A 36 24.73 -1.99 10.29
C THR A 36 24.34 -1.30 8.97
N VAL A 37 24.61 0.01 8.84
CA VAL A 37 24.43 0.78 7.61
C VAL A 37 25.21 0.16 6.45
N THR A 38 26.44 -0.28 6.69
CA THR A 38 27.27 -0.92 5.65
C THR A 38 26.63 -2.21 5.14
N ILE A 39 26.18 -3.07 6.05
CA ILE A 39 25.46 -4.32 5.68
C ILE A 39 24.19 -4.00 4.89
N ILE A 40 23.42 -3.00 5.33
CA ILE A 40 22.17 -2.59 4.67
C ILE A 40 22.43 -2.02 3.27
N LYS A 41 23.48 -1.22 3.06
CA LYS A 41 23.88 -0.75 1.71
C LYS A 41 24.14 -1.92 0.77
N ASP A 42 24.82 -2.94 1.27
CA ASP A 42 25.10 -4.15 0.51
C ASP A 42 23.80 -4.93 0.20
N MET A 43 22.89 -5.05 1.17
CA MET A 43 21.58 -5.66 0.96
C MET A 43 20.72 -4.91 -0.06
N LEU A 44 20.65 -3.58 0.02
CA LEU A 44 19.95 -2.72 -0.93
C LEU A 44 20.40 -2.99 -2.36
N SER A 45 21.68 -3.28 -2.56
CA SER A 45 22.18 -3.63 -3.88
C SER A 45 21.95 -5.09 -4.24
N ASP A 46 22.45 -6.01 -3.43
CA ASP A 46 22.52 -7.43 -3.77
C ASP A 46 21.15 -8.12 -3.72
N VAL A 47 20.25 -7.65 -2.85
CA VAL A 47 18.91 -8.22 -2.65
C VAL A 47 17.88 -7.39 -3.41
N PHE A 48 17.83 -6.10 -3.14
CA PHE A 48 16.77 -5.21 -3.63
C PHE A 48 17.05 -4.61 -5.01
N GLY A 49 18.26 -4.79 -5.56
CA GLY A 49 18.60 -4.45 -6.93
C GLY A 49 18.88 -2.96 -7.17
N TYR A 50 19.16 -2.18 -6.12
CA TYR A 50 19.58 -0.79 -6.24
C TYR A 50 21.07 -0.69 -6.58
N ASP A 51 21.41 0.12 -7.56
CA ASP A 51 22.81 0.41 -7.87
C ASP A 51 23.43 1.29 -6.77
N LYS A 52 24.61 0.88 -6.27
CA LYS A 52 25.26 1.58 -5.15
C LYS A 52 25.70 2.99 -5.48
N TYR A 53 25.95 3.30 -6.75
CA TYR A 53 26.52 4.57 -7.18
C TYR A 53 25.46 5.53 -7.71
N THR A 54 24.42 5.01 -8.36
CA THR A 54 23.37 5.84 -8.97
C THR A 54 22.09 5.90 -8.18
N ASP A 55 21.72 4.81 -7.49
CA ASP A 55 20.44 4.70 -6.81
C ASP A 55 20.56 4.91 -5.31
N LEU A 56 21.72 4.66 -4.71
CA LEU A 56 21.94 4.85 -3.27
C LEU A 56 22.73 6.13 -3.01
N THR A 57 22.26 6.92 -2.04
CA THR A 57 23.01 8.06 -1.51
C THR A 57 23.10 7.94 0.00
N SER A 58 24.29 8.20 0.54
CA SER A 58 24.48 8.42 1.98
C SER A 58 24.35 9.91 2.26
N GLU A 59 23.92 10.27 3.47
CA GLU A 59 23.95 11.65 3.99
C GLU A 59 23.38 12.70 3.04
N TYR A 60 22.05 12.75 2.93
CA TYR A 60 21.42 13.90 2.27
C TYR A 60 21.19 15.00 3.32
N SER A 61 22.13 15.94 3.40
CA SER A 61 22.03 17.08 4.32
C SER A 61 21.18 18.19 3.69
N ILE A 62 19.99 18.43 4.23
CA ILE A 62 19.25 19.67 3.95
C ILE A 62 18.69 20.19 5.27
N ARG A 63 19.17 21.36 5.71
CA ARG A 63 18.74 22.09 6.91
C ARG A 63 19.00 21.37 8.25
N GLY A 64 20.07 20.57 8.34
CA GLY A 64 20.61 20.09 9.62
C GLY A 64 20.02 18.79 10.17
N THR A 65 19.07 18.16 9.47
CA THR A 65 18.56 16.82 9.78
C THR A 65 19.07 15.84 8.71
N TYR A 66 19.55 14.68 9.15
CA TYR A 66 20.16 13.65 8.29
C TYR A 66 19.32 12.37 8.36
N CYS A 67 19.14 11.69 7.23
CA CYS A 67 18.80 10.26 7.21
C CYS A 67 20.02 9.49 6.72
N ASP A 68 20.18 8.25 7.20
CA ASP A 68 21.38 7.45 6.93
C ASP A 68 21.54 7.17 5.43
N LEU A 69 20.45 6.74 4.79
CA LEU A 69 20.43 6.39 3.38
C LEU A 69 19.19 6.94 2.69
N ALA A 70 19.27 7.06 1.37
CA ALA A 70 18.11 7.27 0.55
C ALA A 70 18.23 6.55 -0.79
N THR A 71 17.09 6.17 -1.36
CA THR A 71 17.00 5.62 -2.71
C THR A 71 16.59 6.70 -3.69
N LYS A 72 17.23 6.68 -4.86
CA LYS A 72 16.92 7.50 -6.03
C LYS A 72 16.65 6.59 -7.21
N ILE A 73 15.69 6.97 -8.04
CA ILE A 73 15.44 6.34 -9.33
C ILE A 73 15.37 7.45 -10.35
N ASP A 74 16.19 7.33 -11.39
CA ASP A 74 16.34 8.35 -12.44
C ASP A 74 16.63 9.75 -11.87
N GLY A 75 17.45 9.80 -10.80
CA GLY A 75 17.83 11.03 -10.10
C GLY A 75 16.77 11.60 -9.15
N VAL A 76 15.56 11.04 -9.13
CA VAL A 76 14.46 11.48 -8.25
C VAL A 76 14.50 10.70 -6.94
N LEU A 77 14.43 11.41 -5.82
CA LEU A 77 14.37 10.84 -4.47
C LEU A 77 13.05 10.05 -4.29
N GLN A 78 13.17 8.78 -3.92
CA GLN A 78 12.02 7.86 -3.80
C GLN A 78 11.73 7.46 -2.36
N THR A 79 12.77 7.22 -1.56
CA THR A 79 12.61 6.79 -0.16
C THR A 79 13.74 7.30 0.70
N LEU A 80 13.39 7.64 1.93
CA LEU A 80 14.34 7.91 3.01
C LEU A 80 14.42 6.71 3.94
N ILE A 81 15.65 6.31 4.26
CA ILE A 81 15.94 5.12 5.05
C ILE A 81 16.64 5.55 6.33
N GLU A 82 15.98 5.28 7.45
CA GLU A 82 16.53 5.39 8.79
C GLU A 82 17.07 4.03 9.21
N VAL A 83 18.35 4.00 9.57
CA VAL A 83 19.03 2.82 10.07
C VAL A 83 19.22 2.93 11.57
N LYS A 84 19.18 1.79 12.24
CA LYS A 84 19.51 1.65 13.66
C LYS A 84 20.52 0.53 13.84
N ALA A 85 21.21 0.52 14.98
CA ALA A 85 22.08 -0.58 15.38
C ALA A 85 21.34 -1.93 15.34
N ILE A 86 22.03 -2.99 14.90
CA ILE A 86 21.42 -4.30 14.62
C ILE A 86 20.74 -4.96 15.84
N GLY A 87 21.22 -4.66 17.06
CA GLY A 87 20.66 -5.15 18.31
C GLY A 87 19.47 -4.34 18.84
N LEU A 88 19.18 -3.17 18.26
CA LEU A 88 18.14 -2.27 18.75
C LEU A 88 16.76 -2.68 18.24
N ASP A 89 15.80 -2.81 19.15
CA ASP A 89 14.39 -2.99 18.78
C ASP A 89 13.82 -1.72 18.12
N LEU A 90 13.19 -1.90 16.96
CA LEU A 90 12.56 -0.80 16.23
C LEU A 90 11.26 -0.38 16.92
N LYS A 91 11.13 0.92 17.21
CA LYS A 91 9.95 1.54 17.81
C LYS A 91 9.47 2.69 16.94
N ASP A 92 8.18 3.02 17.02
CA ASP A 92 7.58 4.07 16.19
C ASP A 92 8.27 5.43 16.36
N GLN A 93 8.74 5.75 17.56
CA GLN A 93 9.50 6.99 17.79
C GLN A 93 10.77 7.10 16.92
N HIS A 94 11.36 5.98 16.50
CA HIS A 94 12.57 5.98 15.67
C HIS A 94 12.29 6.40 14.23
N VAL A 95 11.03 6.33 13.75
CA VAL A 95 10.68 6.76 12.38
C VAL A 95 10.49 8.28 12.29
N LYS A 96 10.32 8.96 13.42
CA LYS A 96 9.92 10.38 13.46
C LYS A 96 10.85 11.27 12.66
N GLN A 97 12.16 11.11 12.81
CA GLN A 97 13.17 11.90 12.11
C GLN A 97 13.04 11.76 10.58
N ALA A 98 12.87 10.52 10.10
CA ALA A 98 12.71 10.25 8.68
C ALA A 98 11.35 10.69 8.14
N VAL A 99 10.27 10.61 8.92
CA VAL A 99 8.94 11.15 8.56
C VAL A 99 8.99 12.67 8.43
N ASP A 100 9.56 13.36 9.42
CA ASP A 100 9.70 14.83 9.40
C ASP A 100 10.53 15.26 8.18
N TYR A 101 11.56 14.50 7.84
CA TYR A 101 12.39 14.77 6.67
C TYR A 101 11.65 14.50 5.35
N ALA A 102 10.98 13.35 5.23
CA ALA A 102 10.20 12.95 4.06
C ALA A 102 9.07 13.94 3.76
N ALA A 103 8.40 14.42 4.80
CA ALA A 103 7.36 15.43 4.68
C ALA A 103 7.87 16.74 4.06
N ASN A 104 9.06 17.18 4.45
CA ASN A 104 9.69 18.40 3.93
C ASN A 104 10.18 18.26 2.47
N GLN A 105 10.50 17.05 2.03
CA GLN A 105 10.96 16.76 0.67
C GLN A 105 9.84 16.30 -0.28
N GLY A 106 8.61 16.14 0.22
CA GLY A 106 7.50 15.60 -0.57
C GLY A 106 7.68 14.11 -0.90
N VAL A 107 8.43 13.37 -0.09
CA VAL A 107 8.65 11.92 -0.26
C VAL A 107 7.57 11.17 0.48
N GLU A 108 6.85 10.29 -0.22
CA GLU A 108 5.72 9.53 0.36
C GLU A 108 6.15 8.34 1.23
N TRP A 109 7.39 7.88 1.12
CA TRP A 109 7.81 6.61 1.68
C TRP A 109 9.05 6.73 2.55
N VAL A 110 8.99 6.05 3.70
CA VAL A 110 10.07 5.97 4.66
C VAL A 110 10.30 4.50 5.01
N LEU A 111 11.56 4.11 5.12
CA LEU A 111 11.97 2.80 5.61
C LEU A 111 12.73 2.95 6.92
N LEU A 112 12.33 2.21 7.95
CA LEU A 112 13.08 2.07 9.19
C LEU A 112 13.61 0.64 9.30
N THR A 113 14.91 0.47 9.51
CA THR A 113 15.51 -0.87 9.58
C THR A 113 16.73 -0.95 10.51
N ASN A 114 16.97 -2.14 11.02
CA ASN A 114 18.22 -2.52 11.69
C ASN A 114 18.89 -3.72 10.97
N GLY A 115 18.52 -3.97 9.71
CA GLY A 115 18.94 -5.12 8.91
C GLY A 115 18.12 -6.39 9.20
N MET A 116 17.76 -6.64 10.47
CA MET A 116 16.89 -7.76 10.86
C MET A 116 15.44 -7.47 10.51
N CYS A 117 14.92 -6.33 10.94
CA CYS A 117 13.55 -5.89 10.69
C CYS A 117 13.54 -4.76 9.65
N TRP A 118 12.56 -4.79 8.75
CA TRP A 118 12.36 -3.83 7.68
C TRP A 118 10.92 -3.30 7.74
N ARG A 119 10.76 -2.05 8.18
CA ARG A 119 9.46 -1.41 8.35
C ARG A 119 9.27 -0.27 7.37
N VAL A 120 8.31 -0.44 6.46
CA VAL A 120 8.00 0.55 5.43
C VAL A 120 6.75 1.32 5.84
N PHE A 121 6.88 2.64 5.85
CA PHE A 121 5.82 3.57 6.18
C PHE A 121 5.44 4.40 4.96
N ARG A 122 4.14 4.68 4.83
CA ARG A 122 3.61 5.64 3.88
C ARG A 122 3.16 6.90 4.59
N LEU A 123 3.59 8.05 4.11
CA LEU A 123 3.15 9.34 4.58
C LEU A 123 1.86 9.77 3.89
N THR A 124 0.99 10.40 4.66
CA THR A 124 -0.14 11.17 4.16
C THR A 124 0.10 12.63 4.48
N PHE A 125 0.23 13.46 3.44
CA PHE A 125 0.43 14.90 3.57
C PHE A 125 -0.86 15.63 3.99
N ALA A 126 -1.33 15.34 5.20
CA ALA A 126 -2.42 16.02 5.87
C ALA A 126 -1.90 17.11 6.83
N LYS A 127 -2.80 17.76 7.56
CA LYS A 127 -2.46 18.69 8.64
C LYS A 127 -3.14 18.18 9.93
N PRO A 128 -2.41 17.54 10.86
CA PRO A 128 -0.96 17.25 10.85
C PRO A 128 -0.56 16.17 9.83
N ILE A 129 0.74 16.05 9.55
CA ILE A 129 1.29 14.95 8.75
C ILE A 129 0.98 13.64 9.47
N ASP A 130 0.48 12.67 8.72
CA ASP A 130 0.19 11.33 9.23
C ASP A 130 1.06 10.29 8.51
N HIS A 131 1.27 9.14 9.14
CA HIS A 131 2.01 8.04 8.54
C HIS A 131 1.44 6.68 8.99
N GLU A 132 1.51 5.69 8.11
CA GLU A 132 1.04 4.34 8.40
C GLU A 132 2.08 3.29 8.06
N LEU A 133 2.18 2.25 8.89
CA LEU A 133 3.01 1.07 8.64
C LEU A 133 2.36 0.19 7.57
N VAL A 134 2.98 0.11 6.40
CA VAL A 134 2.49 -0.63 5.23
C VAL A 134 3.12 -2.03 5.13
N VAL A 135 4.38 -2.18 5.52
CA VAL A 135 5.10 -3.46 5.49
C VAL A 135 5.94 -3.56 6.76
N ASP A 136 5.91 -4.72 7.41
CA ASP A 136 6.79 -5.08 8.53
C ASP A 136 7.32 -6.49 8.27
N ILE A 137 8.61 -6.58 7.96
CA ILE A 137 9.27 -7.84 7.61
C ILE A 137 10.38 -8.10 8.60
N ASP A 138 10.37 -9.30 9.20
CA ASP A 138 11.55 -9.86 9.85
C ASP A 138 12.34 -10.67 8.82
N PHE A 139 13.43 -10.08 8.32
CA PHE A 139 14.29 -10.68 7.32
C PHE A 139 14.96 -11.97 7.81
N SER A 140 15.17 -12.09 9.13
CA SER A 140 15.86 -13.24 9.72
C SER A 140 15.04 -14.52 9.74
N THR A 141 13.72 -14.40 9.59
CA THR A 141 12.77 -15.53 9.60
C THR A 141 12.22 -15.86 8.22
N LEU A 142 12.59 -15.11 7.18
CA LEU A 142 12.14 -15.35 5.81
C LEU A 142 12.58 -16.72 5.30
N ASN A 143 11.67 -17.41 4.62
CA ASN A 143 11.90 -18.66 3.94
C ASN A 143 12.13 -18.42 2.45
N SER A 144 13.37 -18.64 1.99
CA SER A 144 13.74 -18.53 0.58
C SER A 144 12.99 -19.46 -0.40
N ARG A 145 12.16 -20.40 0.11
CA ARG A 145 11.29 -21.26 -0.72
C ARG A 145 9.81 -20.85 -0.67
N SER A 146 9.45 -19.91 0.19
CA SER A 146 8.08 -19.39 0.32
C SER A 146 7.85 -18.35 -0.77
N GLU A 147 6.90 -18.60 -1.67
CA GLU A 147 6.50 -17.62 -2.68
C GLU A 147 5.97 -16.34 -2.02
N HIS A 148 5.21 -16.49 -0.93
CA HIS A 148 4.69 -15.37 -0.17
C HIS A 148 5.80 -14.46 0.39
N ASP A 149 6.85 -15.05 0.95
CA ASP A 149 7.97 -14.30 1.53
C ASP A 149 8.74 -13.57 0.43
N LEU A 150 8.91 -14.20 -0.74
CA LEU A 150 9.51 -13.57 -1.91
C LEU A 150 8.64 -12.41 -2.43
N GLU A 151 7.31 -12.55 -2.45
CA GLU A 151 6.39 -11.48 -2.82
C GLU A 151 6.52 -10.28 -1.89
N LEU A 152 6.64 -10.50 -0.57
CA LEU A 152 6.81 -9.44 0.42
C LEU A 152 8.12 -8.65 0.21
N ILE A 153 9.24 -9.33 -0.03
CA ILE A 153 10.51 -8.66 -0.30
C ILE A 153 10.47 -7.94 -1.67
N TYR A 154 9.80 -8.53 -2.65
CA TYR A 154 9.67 -7.95 -4.00
C TYR A 154 8.99 -6.58 -3.99
N LEU A 155 8.11 -6.31 -3.03
CA LEU A 155 7.49 -4.98 -2.84
C LEU A 155 8.53 -3.85 -2.76
N TRP A 156 9.73 -4.15 -2.22
CA TRP A 156 10.81 -3.19 -2.01
C TRP A 156 11.98 -3.32 -3.01
N CYS A 157 11.88 -4.23 -3.98
CA CYS A 157 12.90 -4.28 -5.05
C CYS A 157 12.75 -3.07 -5.97
N LYS A 158 13.86 -2.58 -6.55
CA LYS A 158 13.85 -1.51 -7.56
C LYS A 158 12.84 -1.79 -8.67
N GLU A 159 12.78 -3.02 -9.16
CA GLU A 159 11.85 -3.45 -10.21
C GLU A 159 10.38 -3.43 -9.75
N GLY A 160 10.13 -3.77 -8.49
CA GLY A 160 8.80 -3.69 -7.88
C GLY A 160 8.36 -2.23 -7.70
N TRP A 161 9.28 -1.38 -7.25
CA TRP A 161 9.06 0.05 -7.10
C TRP A 161 8.73 0.75 -8.42
N GLN A 162 9.53 0.51 -9.47
CA GLN A 162 9.32 1.10 -10.80
C GLN A 162 7.97 0.71 -11.42
N ARG A 163 7.40 -0.41 -10.99
CA ARG A 163 6.08 -0.89 -11.39
C ARG A 163 4.97 -0.48 -10.42
N SER A 164 5.27 0.36 -9.43
CA SER A 164 4.32 0.80 -8.39
C SER A 164 3.73 -0.33 -7.55
N VAL A 165 4.40 -1.49 -7.45
CA VAL A 165 3.89 -2.69 -6.77
C VAL A 165 3.60 -2.41 -5.29
N LEU A 166 4.42 -1.60 -4.62
CA LEU A 166 4.20 -1.22 -3.23
C LEU A 166 2.93 -0.38 -3.05
N GLY A 167 2.65 0.55 -3.98
CA GLY A 167 1.44 1.36 -3.97
C GLY A 167 0.18 0.54 -4.27
N GLU A 168 0.28 -0.42 -5.20
CA GLU A 168 -0.79 -1.38 -5.48
C GLU A 168 -1.06 -2.28 -4.28
N TYR A 169 -0.02 -2.83 -3.65
CA TYR A 169 -0.12 -3.64 -2.44
C TYR A 169 -0.77 -2.87 -1.30
N HIS A 170 -0.36 -1.61 -1.09
CA HIS A 170 -0.99 -0.73 -0.11
C HIS A 170 -2.48 -0.52 -0.42
N THR A 171 -2.83 -0.25 -1.68
CA THR A 171 -4.23 -0.07 -2.11
C THR A 171 -5.04 -1.34 -1.89
N GLN A 172 -4.47 -2.51 -2.21
CA GLN A 172 -5.10 -3.81 -1.97
C GLN A 172 -5.31 -4.07 -0.48
N ARG A 173 -4.29 -3.85 0.38
CA ARG A 173 -4.41 -3.96 1.84
C ARG A 173 -5.50 -3.04 2.39
N GLN A 174 -5.56 -1.80 1.90
CA GLN A 174 -6.58 -0.85 2.32
C GLN A 174 -7.99 -1.30 1.90
N ALA A 175 -8.15 -1.76 0.66
CA ALA A 175 -9.42 -2.27 0.15
C ALA A 175 -9.91 -3.53 0.90
N LEU A 176 -8.98 -4.38 1.32
CA LEU A 176 -9.25 -5.58 2.11
C LEU A 176 -9.27 -5.32 3.63
N SER A 177 -9.11 -4.07 4.07
CA SER A 177 -9.15 -3.76 5.49
C SER A 177 -10.54 -4.03 6.06
N ARG A 178 -10.60 -4.46 7.33
CA ARG A 178 -11.86 -4.71 8.04
C ARG A 178 -12.83 -3.52 7.94
N PHE A 179 -12.31 -2.30 7.98
CA PHE A 179 -13.08 -1.05 7.89
C PHE A 179 -13.69 -0.86 6.49
N PHE A 180 -12.92 -1.11 5.43
CA PHE A 180 -13.42 -1.03 4.05
C PHE A 180 -14.45 -2.10 3.74
N VAL A 181 -14.17 -3.35 4.10
CA VAL A 181 -15.11 -4.46 3.89
C VAL A 181 -16.38 -4.23 4.71
N GLY A 182 -16.25 -3.84 5.99
CA GLY A 182 -17.37 -3.52 6.86
C GLY A 182 -18.22 -2.36 6.34
N ALA A 183 -17.60 -1.28 5.84
CA ALA A 183 -18.31 -0.17 5.24
C ALA A 183 -18.97 -0.55 3.90
N MET A 184 -18.35 -1.43 3.10
CA MET A 184 -18.90 -1.92 1.84
C MET A 184 -20.17 -2.78 2.05
N LEU A 185 -20.17 -3.62 3.09
CA LEU A 185 -21.32 -4.46 3.46
C LEU A 185 -22.58 -3.63 3.79
N GLN A 186 -22.41 -2.38 4.23
CA GLN A 186 -23.51 -1.48 4.60
C GLN A 186 -24.09 -0.71 3.41
N THR A 187 -23.57 -0.90 2.20
CA THR A 187 -24.02 -0.16 1.01
C THR A 187 -25.27 -0.80 0.41
N ASN A 188 -26.21 0.02 -0.10
CA ASN A 188 -27.45 -0.46 -0.71
C ASN A 188 -27.25 -1.53 -1.80
N PRO A 189 -26.26 -1.43 -2.71
CA PRO A 189 -26.02 -2.48 -3.70
C PRO A 189 -25.71 -3.84 -3.07
N VAL A 190 -24.94 -3.88 -1.98
CA VAL A 190 -24.60 -5.12 -1.27
C VAL A 190 -25.78 -5.64 -0.46
N LEU A 191 -26.48 -4.75 0.25
CA LEU A 191 -27.67 -5.11 1.00
C LEU A 191 -28.76 -5.71 0.10
N GLU A 192 -28.93 -5.20 -1.12
CA GLU A 192 -29.90 -5.74 -2.09
C GLU A 192 -29.47 -7.12 -2.63
N VAL A 193 -28.16 -7.36 -2.79
CA VAL A 193 -27.66 -8.71 -3.10
C VAL A 193 -27.97 -9.67 -1.95
N ILE A 194 -27.67 -9.29 -0.71
CA ILE A 194 -27.98 -10.12 0.47
C ILE A 194 -29.49 -10.41 0.52
N ARG A 195 -30.33 -9.40 0.33
CA ARG A 195 -31.79 -9.55 0.30
C ARG A 195 -32.25 -10.55 -0.76
N ARG A 196 -31.73 -10.44 -1.97
CA ARG A 196 -32.07 -11.36 -3.07
C ARG A 196 -31.67 -12.79 -2.75
N GLU A 197 -30.46 -13.01 -2.22
CA GLU A 197 -30.00 -14.35 -1.87
C GLU A 197 -30.80 -14.93 -0.69
N LEU A 198 -31.13 -14.12 0.33
CA LEU A 198 -31.99 -14.57 1.43
C LEU A 198 -33.41 -14.92 0.96
N ARG A 199 -34.00 -14.17 0.03
CA ARG A 199 -35.30 -14.50 -0.58
C ARG A 199 -35.27 -15.80 -1.38
N ARG A 200 -34.13 -16.17 -1.98
CA ARG A 200 -34.00 -17.47 -2.67
C ARG A 200 -34.03 -18.63 -1.69
N VAL A 201 -33.43 -18.45 -0.52
CA VAL A 201 -33.42 -19.45 0.55
C VAL A 201 -34.78 -19.51 1.25
N SER A 202 -35.45 -18.36 1.39
CA SER A 202 -36.73 -18.21 2.10
C SER A 202 -37.75 -17.42 1.25
N PRO A 203 -38.39 -18.05 0.24
CA PRO A 203 -39.25 -17.37 -0.73
C PRO A 203 -40.49 -16.68 -0.14
N ASP A 204 -41.05 -17.28 0.91
CA ASP A 204 -42.30 -16.81 1.53
C ASP A 204 -42.08 -15.74 2.61
N VAL A 205 -40.82 -15.34 2.84
CA VAL A 205 -40.47 -14.37 3.88
C VAL A 205 -40.26 -12.99 3.27
N ARG A 206 -41.01 -12.01 3.77
CA ARG A 206 -40.75 -10.60 3.47
C ARG A 206 -39.50 -10.14 4.21
N ILE A 207 -38.44 -9.89 3.46
CA ILE A 207 -37.17 -9.37 3.97
C ILE A 207 -37.02 -7.92 3.54
N ASP A 208 -36.73 -7.02 4.49
CA ASP A 208 -36.40 -5.61 4.25
C ASP A 208 -34.89 -5.34 4.30
N ILE A 209 -34.44 -4.35 3.54
CA ILE A 209 -33.04 -3.89 3.53
C ILE A 209 -32.64 -3.34 4.91
N ASP A 210 -33.53 -2.58 5.55
CA ASP A 210 -33.24 -1.97 6.85
C ASP A 210 -33.03 -3.04 7.94
N GLN A 211 -33.83 -4.11 7.90
CA GLN A 211 -33.65 -5.26 8.81
C GLN A 211 -32.31 -5.96 8.60
N ILE A 212 -31.90 -6.18 7.35
CA ILE A 212 -30.58 -6.77 7.04
C ILE A 212 -29.47 -5.87 7.56
N LYS A 213 -29.60 -4.56 7.36
CA LYS A 213 -28.62 -3.58 7.80
C LYS A 213 -28.50 -3.55 9.32
N ASP A 214 -29.62 -3.59 10.04
CA ASP A 214 -29.64 -3.62 11.50
C ASP A 214 -28.91 -4.87 12.01
N VAL A 215 -29.26 -6.06 11.52
CA VAL A 215 -28.59 -7.32 11.89
C VAL A 215 -27.08 -7.26 11.59
N LEU A 216 -26.69 -6.71 10.44
CA LEU A 216 -25.27 -6.54 10.12
C LEU A 216 -24.55 -5.65 11.13
N LEU A 217 -25.18 -4.56 11.58
CA LEU A 217 -24.58 -3.59 12.50
C LEU A 217 -24.59 -4.05 13.96
N SER A 218 -25.64 -4.74 14.40
CA SER A 218 -25.82 -5.16 15.78
C SER A 218 -25.16 -6.50 16.11
N GLU A 219 -25.15 -7.44 15.15
CA GLU A 219 -24.86 -8.85 15.44
C GLU A 219 -23.66 -9.40 14.66
N VAL A 220 -23.41 -8.91 13.43
CA VAL A 220 -22.39 -9.50 12.56
C VAL A 220 -21.08 -8.69 12.57
N ILE A 221 -21.17 -7.37 12.41
CA ILE A 221 -19.99 -6.52 12.30
C ILE A 221 -19.57 -6.06 13.69
N LYS A 222 -18.33 -6.37 14.08
CA LYS A 222 -17.76 -5.92 15.35
C LYS A 222 -17.80 -4.40 15.46
N ARG A 223 -18.15 -3.89 16.64
CA ARG A 223 -18.25 -2.45 16.93
C ARG A 223 -17.00 -1.63 16.53
N GLU A 224 -15.83 -2.19 16.79
CA GLU A 224 -14.53 -1.61 16.42
C GLU A 224 -14.26 -1.48 14.90
N VAL A 225 -15.12 -2.04 14.05
CA VAL A 225 -15.05 -1.93 12.58
C VAL A 225 -15.96 -0.81 12.06
N ILE A 226 -17.02 -0.47 12.78
CA ILE A 226 -18.00 0.56 12.42
C ILE A 226 -17.73 1.90 13.07
N GLU A 227 -17.06 1.92 14.21
CA GLU A 227 -16.72 3.13 14.95
C GLU A 227 -15.25 3.54 14.76
N GLY A 228 -14.96 4.82 15.00
CA GLY A 228 -13.61 5.39 14.94
C GLY A 228 -13.25 6.03 13.59
N GLU A 229 -12.09 6.68 13.58
CA GLU A 229 -11.61 7.49 12.46
C GLU A 229 -11.45 6.67 11.17
N LYS A 230 -10.80 5.51 11.25
CA LYS A 230 -10.60 4.60 10.10
C LYS A 230 -11.90 4.10 9.48
N ALA A 231 -12.93 3.87 10.30
CA ALA A 231 -14.26 3.48 9.81
C ALA A 231 -14.93 4.63 9.04
N GLU A 232 -14.81 5.85 9.56
CA GLU A 232 -15.35 7.06 8.92
C GLU A 232 -14.63 7.38 7.61
N GLU A 233 -13.30 7.24 7.57
CA GLU A 233 -12.52 7.39 6.34
C GLU A 233 -12.92 6.38 5.26
N ALA A 234 -13.10 5.11 5.64
CA ALA A 234 -13.55 4.07 4.73
C ALA A 234 -14.93 4.40 4.14
N ARG A 235 -15.89 4.81 4.98
CA ARG A 235 -17.22 5.28 4.54
C ARG A 235 -17.12 6.44 3.55
N LYS A 236 -16.34 7.47 3.87
CA LYS A 236 -16.14 8.64 3.01
C LYS A 236 -15.52 8.25 1.66
N LYS A 237 -14.53 7.36 1.64
CA LYS A 237 -13.89 6.89 0.40
C LYS A 237 -14.87 6.10 -0.47
N ILE A 238 -15.67 5.19 0.12
CA ILE A 238 -16.69 4.42 -0.61
C ILE A 238 -17.77 5.36 -1.17
N ALA A 239 -18.27 6.31 -0.38
CA ALA A 239 -19.27 7.28 -0.83
C ALA A 239 -18.76 8.14 -2.00
N LYS A 240 -17.51 8.60 -1.94
CA LYS A 240 -16.86 9.34 -3.05
C LYS A 240 -16.75 8.49 -4.32
N ALA A 241 -16.37 7.22 -4.18
CA ALA A 241 -16.27 6.30 -5.32
C ALA A 241 -17.64 6.05 -5.98
N ALA A 242 -18.68 5.82 -5.17
CA ALA A 242 -20.05 5.65 -5.65
C ALA A 242 -20.56 6.90 -6.39
N ALA A 243 -20.32 8.10 -5.83
CA ALA A 243 -20.70 9.35 -6.46
C ALA A 243 -19.98 9.58 -7.80
N LYS A 244 -18.69 9.21 -7.89
CA LYS A 244 -17.92 9.28 -9.15
C LYS A 244 -18.47 8.32 -10.21
N ALA A 245 -18.81 7.09 -9.83
CA ALA A 245 -19.40 6.11 -10.72
C ALA A 245 -20.77 6.57 -11.27
N LEU A 246 -21.61 7.15 -10.41
CA LEU A 246 -22.92 7.70 -10.81
C LEU A 246 -22.79 8.88 -11.79
N ARG A 247 -21.79 9.76 -11.58
CA ARG A 247 -21.50 10.85 -12.52
C ARG A 247 -21.04 10.34 -13.89
N ALA A 248 -20.21 9.30 -13.90
CA ALA A 248 -19.70 8.68 -15.13
C ALA A 248 -20.77 7.88 -15.90
N SER A 249 -21.78 7.31 -15.22
CA SER A 249 -22.92 6.69 -15.89
C SER A 249 -23.83 7.74 -16.52
N ASN A 250 -24.11 8.85 -15.83
CA ASN A 250 -24.98 9.90 -16.36
C ASN A 250 -24.40 10.60 -17.60
N SER A 251 -23.07 10.81 -17.66
CA SER A 251 -22.42 11.40 -18.84
C SER A 251 -22.39 10.47 -20.06
N LYS A 252 -22.44 9.15 -19.86
CA LYS A 252 -22.57 8.17 -20.96
C LYS A 252 -23.99 8.09 -21.51
N VAL A 253 -24.99 8.37 -20.68
CA VAL A 253 -26.41 8.39 -21.10
C VAL A 253 -26.73 9.66 -21.90
N SER A 254 -26.12 10.80 -21.57
CA SER A 254 -26.31 12.05 -22.33
C SER A 254 -25.58 12.12 -23.67
N GLY A 255 -24.73 11.14 -24.02
CA GLY A 255 -23.96 11.09 -25.28
C GLY A 255 -24.57 10.20 -26.37
N LYS A 256 -25.80 9.69 -26.17
CA LYS A 256 -26.53 8.87 -27.14
C LYS A 256 -27.92 9.46 -27.41
N GLU A 257 -28.00 10.62 -28.04
CA GLU A 257 -29.18 10.96 -28.84
C GLU A 257 -28.86 10.65 -30.31
N PRO A 258 -29.72 9.91 -31.03
CA PRO A 258 -29.53 9.70 -32.46
C PRO A 258 -29.89 10.98 -33.21
N ASP A 259 -28.96 11.48 -34.04
CA ASP A 259 -29.24 12.53 -35.03
C ASP A 259 -30.37 12.05 -35.95
N VAL A 260 -31.59 12.52 -35.69
CA VAL A 260 -32.70 12.42 -36.65
C VAL A 260 -32.46 13.49 -37.70
N VAL A 261 -31.75 13.10 -38.76
CA VAL A 261 -31.59 13.90 -39.98
C VAL A 261 -32.97 14.07 -40.62
N SER A 262 -33.53 15.27 -40.52
CA SER A 262 -34.70 15.69 -41.29
C SER A 262 -34.35 15.74 -42.78
N ALA A 263 -34.98 14.87 -43.58
CA ALA A 263 -34.86 14.89 -45.04
C ALA A 263 -35.45 16.19 -45.62
N PRO A 264 -34.84 16.78 -46.67
CA PRO A 264 -35.36 17.99 -47.29
C PRO A 264 -36.53 17.68 -48.23
N THR A 265 -37.60 18.44 -48.07
CA THR A 265 -38.73 18.51 -49.00
C THR A 265 -38.28 19.04 -50.36
N THR A 266 -38.42 18.23 -51.39
CA THR A 266 -38.36 18.65 -52.80
C THR A 266 -39.60 19.49 -53.10
N ASP A 267 -39.42 20.76 -53.42
CA ASP A 267 -40.47 21.61 -53.97
C ASP A 267 -40.36 21.62 -55.50
N SER A 268 -41.48 21.41 -56.16
CA SER A 268 -41.64 21.33 -57.61
C SER A 268 -42.73 22.31 -58.03
N SER A 269 -42.35 23.39 -58.72
CA SER A 269 -43.12 24.33 -59.57
C SER A 269 -42.47 25.71 -59.42
N VAL A 270 -42.05 26.45 -60.45
CA VAL A 270 -42.55 26.69 -61.82
C VAL A 270 -41.36 26.90 -62.75
#